data_AF-A0A5E7A975-F1
#
_entry.id   AF-A0A5E7A975-F1
#
_cell.length_a   1.000
_cell.length_b   1.000
_cell.length_c   1.000
_cell.angle_alpha   90.00
_cell.angle_beta   90.00
_cell.angle_gamma   90.00
#
_symmetry.space_group_name_H-M   'P 1'
#
loop_
_entity.id
_entity.type
_entity.pdbx_description
1 polymer ?
#
loop_
_entity_poly.entity_id
_entity_poly.type
_entity_poly.pdbx_seq_one_letter_code
_entity_poly.pdbx_strand_id
1 'polypeptide(L)'
;MTAKIINLEQIRALKEAGVEWGPAPFMEDLPPSFSSAHCADARAMLNWSVEALSFRSGVSVKAIKELEAGRRTLRRVTMQALSYAFETEALVFLPGLKPLRGSNCRGGTTDPRTRDDFHMLE
;
A
#
# COMPACT_ATOMS: atom_id res chain seq x y z
N MET A 1 28.89 24.92 2.78
CA MET A 1 27.70 24.06 2.99
C MET A 1 28.03 23.07 4.10
N THR A 2 27.62 23.37 5.33
CA THR A 2 27.89 22.54 6.52
C THR A 2 26.83 21.46 6.63
N ALA A 3 27.20 20.22 6.29
CA ALA A 3 26.36 19.06 6.58
C ALA A 3 26.19 18.95 8.10
N LYS A 4 24.95 19.02 8.59
CA LYS A 4 24.66 18.78 10.00
C LYS A 4 24.96 17.31 10.30
N ILE A 5 26.06 17.07 10.99
CA ILE A 5 26.42 15.75 11.52
C ILE A 5 25.32 15.36 12.51
N ILE A 6 24.73 14.19 12.30
CA ILE A 6 23.69 13.66 13.18
C ILE A 6 24.34 13.34 14.54
N ASN A 7 23.84 13.95 15.61
CA ASN A 7 24.38 13.79 16.96
C ASN A 7 23.76 12.56 17.63
N LEU A 8 24.60 11.60 18.00
CA LEU A 8 24.19 10.30 18.57
C LEU A 8 23.53 10.45 19.96
N GLU A 9 23.95 11.45 20.74
CA GLU A 9 23.34 11.75 22.05
C GLU A 9 21.91 12.28 21.89
N GLN A 10 21.66 13.04 20.82
CA GLN A 10 20.34 13.56 20.50
C GLN A 10 19.37 12.44 20.11
N ILE A 11 19.85 11.42 19.38
CA ILE A 11 19.04 10.22 19.06
C ILE A 11 18.72 9.44 20.34
N ARG A 12 19.69 9.30 21.24
CA ARG A 12 19.51 8.57 22.50
C ARG A 12 18.50 9.24 23.41
N ALA A 13 18.57 10.57 23.55
CA ALA A 13 17.60 11.36 24.30
C ALA A 13 16.17 11.25 23.73
N LEU A 14 16.02 11.24 22.40
CA LEU A 14 14.71 11.04 21.76
C LEU A 14 14.14 9.63 22.02
N LYS A 15 15.00 8.61 22.03
CA LYS A 15 14.61 7.23 22.34
C LYS A 15 14.19 7.07 23.80
N GLU A 16 14.91 7.71 24.73
CA GLU A 16 14.59 7.73 26.16
C GLU A 16 13.30 8.52 26.45
N ALA A 17 12.97 9.52 25.62
CA ALA A 17 11.71 10.26 25.68
C ALA A 17 10.49 9.50 25.12
N GLY A 18 10.64 8.23 24.73
CA GLY A 18 9.52 7.40 24.25
C GLY A 18 9.01 7.78 22.86
N VAL A 19 9.83 8.47 22.05
CA VAL A 19 9.51 8.72 20.65
C VAL A 19 9.67 7.41 19.88
N GLU A 20 8.59 6.63 19.79
CA GLU A 20 8.54 5.46 18.92
C GLU A 20 8.60 5.91 17.46
N TRP A 21 9.59 5.42 16.74
CA TRP A 21 9.66 5.56 15.28
C TRP A 21 8.74 4.52 14.62
N GLY A 22 7.45 4.61 14.92
CA GLY A 22 6.37 3.88 14.25
C GLY A 22 5.59 4.81 13.30
N PRO A 23 4.59 4.30 12.54
CA PRO A 23 3.59 5.20 11.99
C PRO A 23 3.03 6.01 13.16
N ALA A 24 3.16 7.33 13.07
CA ALA A 24 2.65 8.18 14.12
C ALA A 24 1.13 7.94 14.24
N PRO A 25 0.55 7.99 15.46
CA PRO A 25 -0.85 7.61 15.75
C PRO A 25 -1.90 8.36 14.91
N PHE A 26 -1.50 9.42 14.20
CA PHE A 26 -2.36 10.14 13.25
C PHE A 26 -2.52 9.44 11.89
N MET A 27 -1.64 8.51 11.53
CA MET A 27 -1.72 7.80 10.25
C MET A 27 -2.85 6.76 10.26
N GLU A 28 -3.15 6.19 11.42
CA GLU A 28 -4.28 5.28 11.64
C GLU A 28 -5.64 5.95 11.42
N ASP A 29 -5.70 7.28 11.29
CA ASP A 29 -6.92 8.07 11.06
C ASP A 29 -7.03 8.68 9.65
N LEU A 30 -6.01 8.51 8.80
CA LEU A 30 -6.08 8.94 7.41
C LEU A 30 -7.19 8.20 6.65
N PRO A 31 -7.91 8.88 5.73
CA PRO A 31 -8.86 8.21 4.86
C PRO A 31 -8.12 7.11 4.07
N PRO A 32 -8.72 5.90 3.96
CA PRO A 32 -8.07 4.79 3.27
C PRO A 32 -7.81 5.16 1.81
N SER A 33 -6.58 4.94 1.33
CA SER A 33 -6.23 5.13 -0.09
C SER A 33 -6.95 4.11 -0.99
N PHE A 34 -7.37 2.97 -0.44
CA PHE A 34 -8.21 1.97 -1.09
C PHE A 34 -9.68 2.42 -1.18
N SER A 35 -10.26 2.31 -2.38
CA SER A 35 -11.65 2.67 -2.69
C SER A 35 -12.41 1.53 -3.35
N SER A 36 -13.74 1.63 -3.44
CA SER A 36 -14.57 0.63 -4.14
C SER A 36 -14.15 0.42 -5.60
N ALA A 37 -13.71 1.49 -6.28
CA ALA A 37 -13.25 1.45 -7.66
C ALA A 37 -12.01 0.56 -7.86
N HIS A 38 -11.23 0.33 -6.80
CA HIS A 38 -10.03 -0.51 -6.86
C HIS A 38 -10.34 -2.00 -6.71
N CYS A 39 -11.45 -2.37 -6.06
CA CYS A 39 -11.68 -3.73 -5.57
C CYS A 39 -11.69 -4.77 -6.70
N ALA A 40 -12.48 -4.54 -7.74
CA ALA A 40 -12.59 -5.48 -8.86
C ALA A 40 -11.29 -5.57 -9.67
N ASP A 41 -10.63 -4.43 -9.93
CA ASP A 41 -9.37 -4.37 -10.68
C ASP A 41 -8.23 -5.08 -9.92
N ALA A 42 -8.08 -4.84 -8.61
CA ALA A 42 -7.07 -5.48 -7.78
C ALA A 42 -7.25 -6.99 -7.75
N ARG A 43 -8.51 -7.43 -7.63
CA ARG A 43 -8.87 -8.84 -7.62
C ARG A 43 -8.59 -9.50 -8.98
N ALA A 44 -8.85 -8.80 -10.09
CA ALA A 44 -8.50 -9.27 -11.43
C ALA A 44 -6.97 -9.39 -11.62
N MET A 45 -6.18 -8.41 -11.13
CA MET A 45 -4.71 -8.45 -11.21
C MET A 45 -4.09 -9.66 -10.49
N LEU A 46 -4.72 -10.11 -9.40
CA LEU A 46 -4.28 -11.27 -8.63
C LEU A 46 -4.97 -12.58 -9.05
N ASN A 47 -5.85 -12.52 -10.06
CA ASN A 47 -6.68 -13.64 -10.51
C ASN A 47 -7.48 -14.28 -9.36
N TRP A 48 -8.02 -13.45 -8.46
CA TRP A 48 -8.79 -13.87 -7.31
C TRP A 48 -10.29 -13.92 -7.61
N SER A 49 -10.97 -14.89 -7.02
CA SER A 49 -12.44 -14.87 -6.93
C SER A 49 -12.88 -14.00 -5.74
N VAL A 50 -14.17 -13.68 -5.67
CA VAL A 50 -14.73 -12.95 -4.52
C VAL A 50 -14.59 -13.77 -3.24
N GLU A 51 -14.73 -15.09 -3.34
CA GLU A 51 -14.57 -16.05 -2.25
C GLU A 51 -13.12 -16.08 -1.74
N ALA A 52 -12.13 -16.03 -2.65
CA ALA A 52 -10.72 -15.95 -2.28
C ALA A 52 -10.39 -14.66 -1.51
N LEU A 53 -10.92 -13.52 -1.97
CA LEU A 53 -10.76 -12.24 -1.25
C LEU A 53 -11.47 -12.27 0.10
N SER A 54 -12.65 -12.89 0.16
CA SER A 54 -13.42 -13.06 1.39
C SER A 54 -12.63 -13.87 2.43
N PHE A 55 -12.05 -14.99 2.02
CA PHE A 55 -11.20 -15.82 2.88
C PHE A 55 -9.98 -15.06 3.42
N ARG A 56 -9.30 -14.28 2.56
CA ARG A 56 -8.06 -13.57 2.93
C ARG A 56 -8.28 -12.33 3.80
N SER A 57 -9.40 -11.63 3.60
CA SER A 57 -9.72 -10.38 4.32
C SER A 57 -10.65 -10.58 5.52
N GLY A 58 -11.31 -11.74 5.63
CA GLY A 58 -12.37 -11.98 6.62
C GLY A 58 -13.69 -11.24 6.32
N VAL A 59 -13.77 -10.49 5.22
CA VAL A 59 -14.98 -9.76 4.83
C VAL A 59 -15.94 -10.69 4.10
N SER A 60 -17.23 -10.64 4.41
CA SER A 60 -18.21 -11.52 3.76
C SER A 60 -18.29 -11.31 2.23
N VAL A 61 -18.50 -12.40 1.47
CA VAL A 61 -18.73 -12.39 0.01
C VAL A 61 -19.82 -11.39 -0.39
N LYS A 62 -20.92 -11.32 0.39
CA LYS A 62 -22.01 -10.38 0.13
C LYS A 62 -21.53 -8.92 0.20
N ALA A 63 -20.77 -8.56 1.24
CA ALA A 63 -20.26 -7.20 1.39
C ALA A 63 -19.32 -6.81 0.24
N ILE A 64 -18.48 -7.74 -0.23
CA ILE A 64 -17.58 -7.50 -1.37
C ILE A 64 -18.38 -7.29 -2.65
N LYS A 65 -19.40 -8.12 -2.93
CA LYS A 65 -20.26 -7.96 -4.13
C LYS A 65 -21.02 -6.63 -4.11
N GLU A 66 -21.54 -6.21 -2.96
CA GLU A 66 -22.23 -4.92 -2.82
C GLU A 66 -21.26 -3.72 -2.97
N LEU A 67 -20.02 -3.87 -2.50
CA LEU A 67 -18.96 -2.88 -2.69
C LEU A 67 -18.59 -2.74 -4.17
N GLU A 68 -18.30 -3.85 -4.85
CA GLU A 68 -17.93 -3.87 -6.28
C GLU A 68 -19.07 -3.36 -7.18
N ALA A 69 -20.33 -3.60 -6.78
CA ALA A 69 -21.50 -3.06 -7.48
C ALA A 69 -21.81 -1.59 -7.16
N GLY A 70 -21.05 -0.94 -6.27
CA GLY A 70 -21.27 0.44 -5.85
C GLY A 70 -22.56 0.68 -5.04
N ARG A 71 -23.19 -0.39 -4.55
CA ARG A 71 -24.49 -0.33 -3.85
C ARG A 71 -24.36 0.00 -2.37
N ARG A 72 -23.18 -0.19 -1.78
CA ARG A 72 -22.94 0.02 -0.35
C ARG A 72 -21.55 0.57 -0.06
N THR A 73 -21.52 1.64 0.72
CA THR A 73 -20.30 2.09 1.41
C THR A 73 -20.05 1.22 2.64
N LEU A 74 -18.88 0.57 2.70
CA LEU A 74 -18.48 -0.26 3.84
C LEU A 74 -17.89 0.60 4.96
N ARG A 75 -17.81 0.02 6.17
CA ARG A 75 -17.15 0.67 7.31
C ARG A 75 -15.65 0.79 7.03
N ARG A 76 -15.02 1.80 7.62
CA ARG A 76 -13.57 2.07 7.48
C ARG A 76 -12.71 0.84 7.79
N VAL A 77 -12.95 0.18 8.92
CA VAL A 77 -12.22 -1.05 9.30
C VAL A 77 -12.37 -2.18 8.27
N THR A 78 -13.53 -2.28 7.61
CA THR A 78 -13.76 -3.26 6.54
C THR A 78 -12.97 -2.91 5.29
N MET A 79 -12.89 -1.62 4.94
CA MET A 79 -12.06 -1.14 3.83
C MET A 79 -10.57 -1.36 4.11
N GLN A 80 -10.12 -1.15 5.36
CA GLN A 80 -8.75 -1.42 5.78
C GLN A 80 -8.40 -2.91 5.68
N ALA A 81 -9.29 -3.80 6.13
CA ALA A 81 -9.08 -5.25 6.01
C ALA A 81 -8.96 -5.70 4.54
N LEU A 82 -9.76 -5.13 3.64
CA LEU A 82 -9.64 -5.37 2.19
C LEU A 82 -8.31 -4.82 1.64
N SER A 83 -7.94 -3.60 2.00
CA SER A 83 -6.67 -2.96 1.58
C SER A 83 -5.48 -3.82 1.98
N TYR A 84 -5.42 -4.22 3.26
CA TYR A 84 -4.35 -5.04 3.82
C TYR A 84 -4.20 -6.39 3.09
N ALA A 85 -5.33 -7.05 2.79
CA ALA A 85 -5.30 -8.32 2.06
C ALA A 85 -4.67 -8.19 0.66
N PHE A 86 -4.83 -7.05 -0.02
CA PHE A 86 -4.19 -6.80 -1.30
C PHE A 86 -2.73 -6.33 -1.15
N GLU A 87 -2.44 -5.48 -0.17
CA GLU A 87 -1.10 -4.95 0.09
C GLU A 87 -0.10 -6.04 0.44
N THR A 88 -0.54 -7.09 1.15
CA THR A 88 0.28 -8.29 1.41
C THR A 88 0.74 -9.02 0.14
N GLU A 89 0.05 -8.82 -1.00
CA GLU A 89 0.43 -9.33 -2.33
C GLU A 89 1.18 -8.28 -3.17
N ALA A 90 1.72 -7.27 -2.49
CA ALA A 90 2.48 -6.14 -3.02
C ALA A 90 1.66 -5.22 -3.95
N LEU A 91 0.33 -5.13 -3.75
CA LEU A 91 -0.46 -4.10 -4.40
C LEU A 91 -0.34 -2.78 -3.64
N VAL A 92 -0.38 -1.66 -4.38
CA VAL A 92 -0.34 -0.31 -3.83
C VAL A 92 -1.52 0.47 -4.39
N PHE A 93 -2.21 1.20 -3.49
CA PHE A 93 -3.36 2.01 -3.85
C PHE A 93 -3.05 3.50 -3.70
N LEU A 94 -3.25 4.23 -4.78
CA LEU A 94 -3.18 5.69 -4.79
C LEU A 94 -4.56 6.24 -5.16
N PRO A 95 -5.05 7.30 -4.48
CA PRO A 95 -6.36 7.86 -4.79
C PRO A 95 -6.49 8.27 -6.26
N GLY A 96 -7.56 7.82 -6.93
CA GLY A 96 -7.86 8.18 -8.31
C GLY A 96 -7.05 7.43 -9.38
N LEU A 97 -6.18 6.50 -8.99
CA LEU A 97 -5.41 5.67 -9.91
C LEU A 97 -5.85 4.21 -9.82
N LYS A 98 -5.69 3.46 -10.92
CA LYS A 98 -5.86 2.00 -10.88
C LYS A 98 -4.85 1.37 -9.91
N PRO A 99 -5.16 0.18 -9.34
CA PRO A 99 -4.22 -0.52 -8.47
C PRO A 99 -2.86 -0.72 -9.16
N LEU A 100 -1.80 -0.49 -8.39
CA LEU A 100 -0.42 -0.69 -8.82
C LEU A 100 0.11 -1.96 -8.15
N ARG A 101 1.18 -2.56 -8.69
CA ARG A 101 1.90 -3.66 -8.06
C ARG A 101 3.37 -3.27 -7.90
N GLY A 102 4.03 -3.79 -6.87
CA GLY A 102 5.44 -3.51 -6.58
C GLY A 102 6.39 -3.71 -7.78
N SER A 103 6.04 -4.66 -8.66
CA SER A 103 6.74 -4.94 -9.91
C SER A 103 6.79 -3.74 -10.88
N ASN A 104 5.94 -2.73 -10.68
CA ASN A 104 5.79 -1.52 -11.49
C ASN A 104 6.10 -0.22 -10.73
N CYS A 105 6.67 -0.29 -9.51
CA CYS A 105 7.20 0.88 -8.79
C CYS A 105 8.73 0.90 -8.57
N ARG A 106 9.46 -0.12 -9.05
CA ARG A 106 10.82 0.14 -9.59
C ARG A 106 10.56 0.84 -10.91
N GLY A 107 10.75 2.17 -10.92
CA GLY A 107 10.35 3.10 -11.98
C GLY A 107 10.56 2.53 -13.39
N GLY A 108 9.71 2.94 -14.34
CA GLY A 108 9.42 2.34 -15.66
C GLY A 108 10.55 1.87 -16.59
N THR A 109 11.77 1.80 -16.11
CA THR A 109 12.95 1.15 -16.63
C THR A 109 13.06 -0.29 -16.09
N THR A 110 12.98 -1.28 -16.99
CA THR A 110 13.51 -2.65 -16.78
C THR A 110 14.92 -2.59 -16.17
N ASP A 111 15.39 -3.63 -15.45
CA ASP A 111 16.71 -3.64 -14.79
C ASP A 111 17.76 -2.92 -15.65
N PRO A 112 18.28 -1.74 -15.22
CA PRO A 112 19.12 -0.93 -16.09
C PRO A 112 20.38 -1.68 -16.50
N ARG A 113 20.83 -2.67 -15.71
CA ARG A 113 21.99 -3.53 -16.02
C ARG A 113 21.83 -4.35 -17.29
N THR A 114 20.60 -4.60 -17.73
CA THR A 114 20.33 -5.37 -18.94
C THR A 114 20.20 -4.50 -20.18
N ARG A 115 20.37 -3.17 -20.06
CA ARG A 115 20.30 -2.26 -21.20
C ARG A 115 21.66 -2.17 -21.89
N ASP A 116 21.64 -2.02 -23.20
CA ASP A 116 22.86 -1.87 -24.01
C ASP A 116 23.66 -0.63 -23.59
N ASP A 117 22.99 0.45 -23.16
CA ASP A 117 23.59 1.71 -22.73
C ASP A 117 24.07 1.74 -21.27
N PHE A 118 23.99 0.61 -20.54
CA PHE A 118 24.39 0.57 -19.14
C PHE A 118 25.86 0.95 -18.90
N HIS A 119 26.73 0.70 -19.89
CA HIS A 119 28.15 1.05 -19.85
C HIS A 119 28.42 2.57 -19.90
N MET A 120 27.40 3.40 -20.12
CA MET A 120 27.49 4.86 -20.19
C MET A 120 27.26 5.55 -18.84
N LEU A 121 27.07 4.79 -17.76
CA LEU A 121 26.92 5.36 -16.41
C LEU A 121 28.25 5.97 -15.92
N GLU A 122 28.16 7.15 -15.32
CA GLU A 122 29.29 7.98 -14.84
C GLU A 122 30.28 7.25 -13.92
#